data_AF-A0A511D8Z8-F1
#
_entry.id   AF-A0A511D8Z8-F1
#
_cell.length_a   1.000
_cell.length_b   1.000
_cell.length_c   1.000
_cell.angle_alpha   90.00
_cell.angle_beta   90.00
_cell.angle_gamma   90.00
#
_symmetry.space_group_name_H-M   'P 1'
#
loop_
_entity.id
_entity.type
_entity.pdbx_description
1 polymer ?
#
loop_
_entity_poly.entity_id
_entity_poly.type
_entity_poly.pdbx_seq_one_letter_code
_entity_poly.pdbx_strand_id
1 'polypeptide(L)'
;MTTWSDVFDRTEFGPAVFAVTPTHRRTVLGWAEAQDVPAVSNRDLYAPAVDGWAVLDGGITSVHPHSSTTPATTLPPGVRVVGFQALRLLVCELDLVRPPRPFPGEAWADVAELRRRHRSPDARLPSAVEKAELLASCVDGPSLRWVAATLLAESRALHR
;
A
#
# COMPACT_ATOMS: atom_id res chain seq x y z
N MET A 1 -22.60 2.08 9.03
CA MET A 1 -21.72 2.17 7.86
C MET A 1 -20.31 2.38 8.37
N THR A 2 -19.38 1.52 7.97
CA THR A 2 -17.96 1.62 8.35
C THR A 2 -17.31 2.74 7.52
N THR A 3 -16.67 3.70 8.18
CA THR A 3 -15.94 4.77 7.50
C THR A 3 -14.51 4.33 7.17
N TRP A 4 -13.92 4.91 6.12
CA TRP A 4 -12.51 4.66 5.79
C TRP A 4 -11.57 4.85 7.00
N SER A 5 -11.89 5.81 7.88
CA SER A 5 -11.10 6.10 9.08
C SER A 5 -11.23 5.06 10.19
N ASP A 6 -12.20 4.14 10.12
CA ASP A 6 -12.29 3.00 11.04
C ASP A 6 -11.32 1.86 10.62
N VAL A 7 -10.87 1.92 9.35
CA VAL A 7 -10.07 0.88 8.69
C VAL A 7 -8.62 1.33 8.49
N PHE A 8 -8.43 2.61 8.19
CA PHE A 8 -7.14 3.17 7.80
C PHE A 8 -6.75 4.35 8.68
N ASP A 9 -5.59 4.23 9.33
CA ASP A 9 -4.96 5.29 10.10
C ASP A 9 -3.87 5.98 9.27
N ARG A 10 -3.77 7.30 9.40
CA ARG A 10 -2.64 8.04 8.83
C ARG A 10 -1.37 7.71 9.61
N THR A 11 -0.24 7.66 8.91
CA THR A 11 1.06 7.36 9.53
C THR A 11 2.04 8.53 9.40
N GLU A 12 3.11 8.49 10.20
CA GLU A 12 4.24 9.41 10.10
C GLU A 12 5.19 9.13 8.92
N PHE A 13 4.97 8.02 8.21
CA PHE A 13 5.84 7.57 7.11
C PHE A 13 5.56 8.30 5.80
N GLY A 14 4.50 9.11 5.73
CA GLY A 14 4.25 9.97 4.59
C GLY A 14 2.77 10.29 4.39
N PRO A 15 2.46 11.28 3.54
CA PRO A 15 1.09 11.71 3.30
C PRO A 15 0.22 10.64 2.60
N ALA A 16 0.86 9.71 1.87
CA ALA A 16 0.21 8.63 1.15
C ALA A 16 0.48 7.25 1.77
N VAL A 17 0.77 7.18 3.07
CA VAL A 17 0.99 5.92 3.79
C VAL A 17 -0.03 5.77 4.91
N PHE A 18 -0.82 4.71 4.83
CA PHE A 18 -1.93 4.44 5.73
C PHE A 18 -1.75 3.07 6.39
N ALA A 19 -1.83 3.00 7.71
CA ALA A 19 -1.82 1.74 8.45
C ALA A 19 -3.23 1.14 8.47
N VAL A 20 -3.34 -0.17 8.32
CA VAL A 20 -4.62 -0.88 8.45
C VAL A 20 -4.85 -1.25 9.90
N THR A 21 -6.02 -0.92 10.44
CA THR A 21 -6.40 -1.26 11.82
C THR A 21 -6.37 -2.78 12.03
N PRO A 22 -5.96 -3.28 13.21
CA PRO A 22 -5.77 -4.72 13.44
C PRO A 22 -6.97 -5.60 13.04
N THR A 23 -8.19 -5.11 13.27
CA THR A 23 -9.44 -5.81 12.95
C THR A 23 -9.68 -6.00 11.45
N HIS A 24 -9.07 -5.18 10.58
CA HIS A 24 -9.30 -5.20 9.14
C HIS A 24 -8.11 -5.72 8.32
N ARG A 25 -6.96 -6.01 8.97
CA ARG A 25 -5.75 -6.50 8.30
C ARG A 25 -6.02 -7.72 7.42
N ARG A 26 -6.76 -8.70 7.95
CA ARG A 26 -7.10 -9.93 7.21
C ARG A 26 -7.98 -9.65 6.00
N THR A 27 -8.91 -8.70 6.11
CA THR A 27 -9.78 -8.31 4.99
C THR A 27 -8.98 -7.66 3.87
N VAL A 28 -8.07 -6.73 4.20
CA VAL A 28 -7.21 -6.07 3.22
C VAL A 28 -6.24 -7.06 2.56
N LEU A 29 -5.65 -7.97 3.34
CA LEU A 29 -4.77 -9.02 2.80
C LEU A 29 -5.53 -10.00 1.91
N GLY A 30 -6.69 -10.48 2.35
CA GLY A 30 -7.52 -11.38 1.55
C GLY A 30 -7.96 -10.72 0.23
N TRP A 31 -8.23 -9.41 0.24
CA TRP A 31 -8.45 -8.67 -1.01
C TRP A 31 -7.19 -8.68 -1.88
N ALA A 32 -6.02 -8.35 -1.32
CA ALA A 32 -4.76 -8.27 -2.05
C ALA A 32 -4.35 -9.61 -2.69
N GLU A 33 -4.47 -10.70 -1.92
CA GLU A 33 -4.20 -12.08 -2.36
C GLU A 33 -5.16 -12.55 -3.45
N ALA A 34 -6.40 -12.05 -3.45
CA ALA A 34 -7.38 -12.34 -4.49
C ALA A 34 -7.16 -11.51 -5.78
N GLN A 35 -6.27 -10.51 -5.76
CA GLN A 35 -5.97 -9.74 -6.95
C GLN A 35 -4.92 -10.44 -7.81
N ASP A 36 -5.14 -10.46 -9.12
CA ASP A 36 -4.14 -10.89 -10.09
C ASP A 36 -3.11 -9.77 -10.33
N VAL A 37 -2.34 -9.36 -9.32
CA VAL A 37 -1.29 -8.32 -9.45
C VAL A 37 0.07 -8.86 -9.02
N PRO A 38 1.18 -8.25 -9.48
CA PRO A 38 2.50 -8.60 -8.99
C PRO A 38 2.57 -8.52 -7.46
N ALA A 39 3.03 -9.61 -6.87
CA ALA A 39 3.24 -9.78 -5.44
C ALA A 39 4.63 -10.35 -5.20
N VAL A 40 5.35 -9.80 -4.24
CA VAL A 40 6.71 -10.22 -3.88
C VAL A 40 6.79 -10.43 -2.39
N SER A 41 7.38 -11.54 -1.99
CA SER A 41 7.67 -11.87 -0.59
C SER A 41 9.17 -11.79 -0.36
N ASN A 42 9.61 -10.86 0.49
CA ASN A 42 10.98 -10.82 0.99
C ASN A 42 11.05 -11.56 2.33
N ARG A 43 12.03 -12.46 2.44
CA ARG A 43 12.28 -13.32 3.59
C ARG A 43 13.77 -13.30 3.90
N ASP A 44 14.24 -12.21 4.50
CA ASP A 44 15.59 -12.11 5.06
C ASP A 44 15.64 -12.79 6.43
N LEU A 45 16.73 -13.49 6.74
CA LEU A 45 16.93 -14.16 8.03
C LEU A 45 17.10 -13.16 9.18
N TYR A 46 17.60 -11.96 8.90
CA TYR A 46 17.96 -10.96 9.89
C TYR A 46 17.00 -9.77 9.96
N ALA A 47 15.91 -9.82 9.19
CA ALA A 47 14.90 -8.77 9.13
C ALA A 47 13.49 -9.37 9.12
N PRO A 48 12.45 -8.59 9.45
CA PRO A 48 11.09 -9.06 9.31
C PRO A 48 10.80 -9.50 7.87
N ALA A 49 10.02 -10.57 7.76
CA ALA A 49 9.41 -10.94 6.49
C ALA A 49 8.46 -9.83 6.07
N VAL A 50 8.54 -9.40 4.80
CA VAL A 50 7.69 -8.36 4.24
C VAL A 50 7.12 -8.83 2.91
N ASP A 51 5.82 -8.67 2.73
CA ASP A 51 5.14 -8.90 1.46
C ASP A 51 4.75 -7.56 0.85
N GLY A 52 4.88 -7.44 -0.47
CA GLY A 52 4.48 -6.28 -1.25
C GLY A 52 3.57 -6.68 -2.40
N TRP A 53 2.46 -5.97 -2.59
CA TRP A 53 1.56 -6.10 -3.74
C TRP A 53 1.50 -4.78 -4.48
N ALA A 54 1.75 -4.78 -5.79
CA ALA A 54 1.65 -3.57 -6.60
C ALA A 54 0.20 -3.24 -6.94
N VAL A 55 -0.25 -2.05 -6.55
CA VAL A 55 -1.61 -1.56 -6.82
C VAL A 55 -1.53 -0.10 -7.27
N LEU A 56 -1.84 0.14 -8.55
CA LEU A 56 -1.95 1.48 -9.13
C LEU A 56 -0.69 2.35 -8.88
N ASP A 57 -0.83 3.45 -8.14
CA ASP A 57 0.24 4.40 -7.83
C ASP A 57 1.17 3.95 -6.70
N GLY A 58 0.86 2.83 -6.05
CA GLY A 58 1.66 2.28 -4.97
C GLY A 58 1.32 0.82 -4.74
N GLY A 59 0.76 0.49 -3.58
CA GLY A 59 0.46 -0.88 -3.25
C GLY A 59 0.10 -1.14 -1.80
N ILE A 60 0.19 -2.41 -1.43
CA ILE A 60 0.00 -2.89 -0.07
C ILE A 60 1.32 -3.50 0.39
N THR A 61 1.71 -3.25 1.64
CA THR A 61 2.82 -3.93 2.29
C THR A 61 2.36 -4.59 3.59
N SER A 62 2.81 -5.82 3.84
CA SER A 62 2.53 -6.58 5.06
C SER A 62 3.83 -6.94 5.74
N VAL A 63 4.06 -6.37 6.91
CA VAL A 63 5.22 -6.68 7.75
C VAL A 63 4.81 -7.75 8.76
N HIS A 64 5.46 -8.90 8.69
CA HIS A 64 5.19 -10.03 9.57
C HIS A 64 5.88 -9.86 10.92
N PRO A 65 5.33 -10.45 12.00
CA PRO A 65 6.04 -10.55 13.27
C PRO A 65 7.42 -11.19 13.08
N HIS A 66 8.45 -10.54 13.62
CA HIS A 66 9.81 -11.04 13.68
C HIS A 66 10.23 -11.16 15.15
N SER A 67 11.25 -11.98 15.44
CA SER A 67 11.66 -12.41 16.80
C SER A 67 11.70 -11.28 17.86
N SER A 68 11.58 -11.62 19.15
CA SER A 68 11.57 -10.66 20.27
C SER A 68 12.84 -9.79 20.41
N THR A 69 13.90 -10.09 19.67
CA THR A 69 15.14 -9.30 19.59
C THR A 69 15.13 -8.26 18.46
N THR A 70 13.98 -8.01 17.85
CA THR A 70 13.90 -7.09 16.71
C THR A 70 14.35 -5.68 17.12
N PRO A 71 15.33 -5.06 16.43
CA PRO A 71 15.78 -3.72 16.77
C PRO A 71 14.62 -2.72 16.69
N ALA A 72 14.64 -1.72 17.59
CA ALA A 72 13.61 -0.68 17.68
C ALA A 72 13.43 0.14 16.40
N THR A 73 14.36 0.02 15.44
CA THR A 73 14.35 0.71 14.15
C THR A 73 13.49 0.02 13.09
N THR A 74 13.07 -1.23 13.32
CA THR A 74 12.25 -1.99 12.37
C THR A 74 10.80 -1.54 12.34
N LEU A 75 10.11 -1.79 11.23
CA LEU A 75 8.70 -1.50 11.12
C LEU A 75 7.88 -2.41 12.05
N PRO A 76 6.92 -1.85 12.80
CA PRO A 76 5.97 -2.65 13.56
C PRO A 76 5.20 -3.61 12.63
N PRO A 77 4.91 -4.84 13.08
CA PRO A 77 4.09 -5.77 12.32
C PRO A 77 2.72 -5.20 11.99
N GLY A 78 2.26 -5.46 10.77
CA GLY A 78 0.97 -4.99 10.29
C GLY A 78 0.94 -4.70 8.80
N VAL A 79 -0.23 -4.29 8.35
CA VAL A 79 -0.53 -4.03 6.93
C VAL A 79 -0.58 -2.52 6.72
N ARG A 80 0.00 -2.06 5.61
CA ARG A 80 -0.02 -0.65 5.22
C ARG A 80 -0.38 -0.53 3.75
N VAL A 81 -1.12 0.51 3.43
CA VAL A 81 -1.44 0.92 2.06
C VAL A 81 -0.56 2.12 1.72
N VAL A 82 0.12 2.04 0.59
CA VAL A 82 1.00 3.08 0.04
C VAL A 82 0.38 3.58 -1.26
N GLY A 83 0.21 4.90 -1.40
CA GLY A 83 -0.40 5.51 -2.57
C GLY A 83 -1.86 5.90 -2.34
N PHE A 84 -2.27 7.03 -2.94
CA PHE A 84 -3.64 7.53 -2.81
C PHE A 84 -4.60 6.76 -3.69
N GLN A 85 -4.18 6.39 -4.90
CA GLN A 85 -5.01 5.65 -5.84
C GLN A 85 -5.23 4.21 -5.36
N ALA A 86 -4.21 3.58 -4.77
CA ALA A 86 -4.33 2.31 -4.06
C ALA A 86 -5.36 2.38 -2.92
N LEU A 87 -5.27 3.40 -2.04
CA LEU A 87 -6.25 3.61 -0.97
C LEU A 87 -7.66 3.83 -1.52
N ARG A 88 -7.82 4.68 -2.54
CA ARG A 88 -9.14 4.96 -3.14
C ARG A 88 -9.80 3.70 -3.69
N LEU A 89 -9.02 2.87 -4.39
CA LEU A 89 -9.51 1.62 -4.91
C LEU A 89 -9.98 0.73 -3.75
N LEU A 90 -9.15 0.52 -2.72
CA LEU A 90 -9.51 -0.28 -1.55
C LEU A 90 -10.75 0.21 -0.82
N VAL A 91 -10.86 1.52 -0.56
CA VAL A 91 -12.06 2.12 0.06
C VAL A 91 -13.32 1.79 -0.74
N CYS A 92 -13.23 1.78 -2.06
CA CYS A 92 -14.36 1.44 -2.93
C CYS A 92 -14.62 -0.06 -3.04
N GLU A 93 -13.59 -0.90 -3.08
CA GLU A 93 -13.74 -2.36 -3.16
C GLU A 93 -14.22 -2.96 -1.84
N LEU A 94 -13.94 -2.31 -0.71
CA LEU A 94 -14.41 -2.70 0.62
C LEU A 94 -15.73 -2.03 1.02
N ASP A 95 -16.39 -1.32 0.10
CA ASP A 95 -17.66 -0.60 0.31
C ASP A 95 -17.66 0.33 1.54
N LEU A 96 -16.55 1.04 1.75
CA LEU A 96 -16.37 1.95 2.88
C LEU A 96 -16.87 3.36 2.56
N VAL A 97 -17.30 4.09 3.58
CA VAL A 97 -17.60 5.52 3.43
C VAL A 97 -16.32 6.27 3.11
N ARG A 98 -16.31 6.92 1.95
CA ARG A 98 -15.13 7.62 1.41
C ARG A 98 -14.77 8.85 2.24
N PRO A 99 -13.50 9.29 2.21
CA PRO A 99 -13.11 10.60 2.71
C PRO A 99 -13.97 11.70 2.05
N PRO A 100 -14.49 12.67 2.81
CA PRO A 100 -15.37 13.71 2.28
C PRO A 100 -14.65 14.69 1.34
N ARG A 101 -13.32 14.74 1.41
CA ARG A 101 -12.46 15.56 0.56
C ARG A 101 -11.23 14.76 0.14
N PRO A 102 -10.65 15.03 -1.04
CA PRO A 102 -9.36 14.49 -1.42
C PRO A 102 -8.27 14.85 -0.41
N PHE A 103 -7.27 13.98 -0.26
CA PHE A 103 -6.10 14.26 0.57
C PHE A 103 -5.21 15.34 -0.07
N PRO A 104 -4.44 16.10 0.73
CA PRO A 104 -3.47 17.05 0.20
C PRO A 104 -2.47 16.37 -0.75
N GLY A 105 -2.45 16.82 -2.01
CA GLY A 105 -1.56 16.29 -3.03
C GLY A 105 -1.99 14.97 -3.65
N GLU A 106 -3.22 14.51 -3.38
CA GLU A 106 -3.90 13.46 -4.11
C GLU A 106 -4.35 13.97 -5.48
N ALA A 107 -3.96 13.26 -6.54
CA ALA A 107 -4.50 13.52 -7.87
C ALA A 107 -5.95 13.02 -7.93
N TRP A 108 -6.86 13.83 -8.49
CA TRP A 108 -8.23 13.40 -8.69
C TRP A 108 -8.24 12.19 -9.65
N ALA A 109 -8.94 11.14 -9.24
CA ALA A 109 -9.13 9.96 -10.06
C ALA A 109 -10.55 9.41 -9.85
N ASP A 110 -11.23 9.14 -10.97
CA ASP A 110 -12.51 8.45 -10.97
C ASP A 110 -12.34 6.96 -10.60
N VAL A 111 -13.30 6.38 -9.89
CA VAL A 111 -13.22 5.01 -9.40
C VAL A 111 -13.35 4.00 -10.54
N ALA A 112 -14.16 4.28 -11.56
CA ALA A 112 -14.26 3.39 -12.72
C ALA A 112 -12.95 3.39 -13.51
N GLU A 113 -12.30 4.56 -13.63
CA GLU A 113 -10.95 4.69 -14.17
C GLU A 113 -9.91 3.87 -13.39
N LEU A 114 -9.91 4.00 -12.06
CA LEU A 114 -9.01 3.26 -11.17
C LEU A 114 -9.18 1.74 -11.34
N ARG A 115 -10.42 1.26 -11.37
CA ARG A 115 -10.74 -0.16 -11.62
C ARG A 115 -10.25 -0.62 -12.98
N ARG A 116 -10.44 0.19 -14.03
CA ARG A 116 -10.00 -0.15 -15.38
C ARG A 116 -8.48 -0.29 -15.45
N ARG A 117 -7.74 0.68 -14.90
CA ARG A 117 -6.27 0.64 -14.85
C ARG A 117 -5.76 -0.51 -14.00
N HIS A 118 -6.38 -0.76 -12.85
CA HIS A 118 -6.04 -1.90 -11.98
C HIS A 118 -6.24 -3.26 -12.65
N ARG A 119 -7.17 -3.38 -13.60
CA ARG A 119 -7.39 -4.61 -14.39
C ARG A 119 -6.69 -4.61 -15.75
N SER A 120 -6.05 -3.50 -16.13
CA SER A 120 -5.32 -3.41 -17.40
C SER A 120 -4.13 -4.37 -17.38
N PRO A 121 -3.75 -4.96 -18.54
CA PRO A 121 -2.47 -5.65 -18.69
C PRO A 121 -1.28 -4.79 -18.23
N ASP A 122 -1.38 -3.47 -18.31
CA ASP A 122 -0.33 -2.53 -17.88
C ASP A 122 0.04 -2.70 -16.40
N ALA A 123 -0.93 -3.07 -15.55
CA ALA A 123 -0.70 -3.31 -14.14
C ALA A 123 0.05 -4.63 -13.85
N ARG A 124 0.44 -5.39 -14.89
CA ARG A 124 1.29 -6.58 -14.82
C ARG A 124 2.62 -6.39 -15.57
N LEU A 125 2.93 -5.16 -16.01
CA LEU A 125 4.22 -4.87 -16.64
C LEU A 125 5.38 -5.03 -15.64
N PRO A 126 6.63 -5.18 -16.12
CA PRO A 126 7.80 -5.30 -15.26
C PRO A 126 7.92 -4.18 -14.20
N SER A 127 7.51 -2.96 -14.53
CA SER A 127 7.49 -1.83 -13.58
C SER A 127 6.53 -2.04 -12.39
N ALA A 128 5.48 -2.86 -12.54
CA ALA A 128 4.63 -3.25 -11.43
C ALA A 128 5.30 -4.32 -10.56
N VAL A 129 6.13 -5.20 -11.13
CA VAL A 129 6.96 -6.13 -10.35
C VAL A 129 7.99 -5.36 -9.54
N GLU A 130 8.74 -4.45 -10.15
CA GLU A 130 9.70 -3.57 -9.47
C GLU A 130 9.06 -2.81 -8.30
N LYS A 131 7.82 -2.33 -8.49
CA LYS A 131 7.05 -1.70 -7.41
C LYS A 131 6.72 -2.65 -6.26
N ALA A 132 6.33 -3.88 -6.56
CA ALA A 132 6.09 -4.89 -5.53
C ALA A 132 7.39 -5.23 -4.76
N GLU A 133 8.53 -5.30 -5.47
CA GLU A 133 9.86 -5.50 -4.86
C GLU A 133 10.24 -4.34 -3.93
N LEU A 134 10.05 -3.08 -4.37
CA LEU A 134 10.29 -1.89 -3.53
C LEU A 134 9.42 -1.89 -2.27
N LEU A 135 8.17 -2.32 -2.37
CA LEU A 135 7.27 -2.44 -1.22
C LEU A 135 7.72 -3.59 -0.29
N ALA A 136 8.18 -4.71 -0.85
CA ALA A 136 8.69 -5.86 -0.11
C ALA A 136 10.08 -5.62 0.51
N SER A 137 10.83 -4.60 0.08
CA SER A 137 12.10 -4.21 0.71
C SER A 137 11.95 -3.29 1.92
N CYS A 138 10.73 -2.81 2.21
CA CYS A 138 10.47 -1.87 3.30
C CYS A 138 10.49 -2.56 4.67
N VAL A 139 11.66 -2.69 5.29
CA VAL A 139 11.83 -3.31 6.62
C VAL A 139 11.86 -2.31 7.79
N ASP A 140 12.08 -1.02 7.50
CA ASP A 140 12.15 0.07 8.46
C ASP A 140 11.38 1.33 8.02
N GLY A 141 11.15 2.23 8.97
CA GLY A 141 10.40 3.47 8.74
C GLY A 141 11.05 4.40 7.70
N PRO A 142 12.37 4.64 7.73
CA PRO A 142 13.07 5.42 6.70
C PRO A 142 12.90 4.86 5.28
N SER A 143 13.05 3.54 5.10
CA SER A 143 12.89 2.88 3.80
C SER A 143 11.46 3.04 3.29
N LEU A 144 10.46 2.81 4.13
CA LEU A 144 9.06 3.00 3.77
C LEU A 144 8.76 4.45 3.38
N ARG A 145 9.30 5.42 4.12
CA ARG A 145 9.14 6.84 3.81
C ARG A 145 9.74 7.19 2.45
N TRP A 146 10.93 6.68 2.17
CA TRP A 146 11.60 6.91 0.90
C TRP A 146 10.83 6.28 -0.27
N VAL A 147 10.46 5.00 -0.16
CA VAL A 147 9.68 4.29 -1.19
C VAL A 147 8.35 5.00 -1.45
N ALA A 148 7.61 5.36 -0.40
CA ALA A 148 6.34 6.08 -0.54
C ALA A 148 6.50 7.44 -1.23
N ALA A 149 7.58 8.18 -0.94
CA ALA A 149 7.87 9.44 -1.60
C ALA A 149 8.23 9.25 -3.08
N THR A 150 9.04 8.24 -3.41
CA THR A 150 9.42 7.89 -4.79
C THR A 150 8.19 7.54 -5.63
N LEU A 151 7.35 6.62 -5.15
CA LEU A 151 6.14 6.19 -5.85
C LEU A 151 5.14 7.34 -6.04
N LEU A 152 5.01 8.22 -5.04
CA LEU A 152 4.17 9.41 -5.14
C LEU A 152 4.72 10.41 -6.18
N ALA A 153 6.04 10.58 -6.28
CA ALA A 153 6.66 11.46 -7.26
C ALA A 153 6.48 10.93 -8.70
N GLU A 154 6.68 9.63 -8.92
CA GLU A 154 6.45 8.96 -10.20
C GLU A 154 4.99 9.08 -10.64
N SER A 155 4.05 8.79 -9.73
CA SER A 155 2.62 8.95 -10.00
C SER A 155 2.30 10.38 -10.43
N ARG A 156 2.86 11.39 -9.75
CA ARG A 156 2.65 12.80 -10.14
C ARG A 156 3.24 13.14 -11.51
N ALA A 157 4.40 12.56 -11.87
CA ALA A 157 5.00 12.81 -13.18
C ALA A 157 4.13 12.28 -14.33
N LEU A 158 3.39 11.18 -14.10
CA LEU A 158 2.49 10.57 -15.09
C LEU A 158 1.18 11.36 -15.30
N HIS A 159 0.82 12.27 -14.40
CA HIS A 159 -0.42 13.06 -14.47
C HIS A 159 -0.16 14.56 -14.75
N ARG A 160 1.07 14.92 -15.14
CA ARG A 160 1.41 16.26 -15.67
C ARG A 160 1.28 16.27 -17.18
#